data_AF-A0A0T6AGX8-F1
#
_entry.id   AF-A0A0T6AGX8-F1
#
_cell.length_a   1.000
_cell.length_b   1.000
_cell.length_c   1.000
_cell.angle_alpha   90.00
_cell.angle_beta   90.00
_cell.angle_gamma   90.00
#
_symmetry.space_group_name_H-M   'P 1'
#
loop_
_entity.id
_entity.type
_entity.pdbx_description
1 polymer ?
#
loop_
_entity_poly.entity_id
_entity_poly.type
_entity_poly.pdbx_seq_one_letter_code
_entity_poly.pdbx_strand_id
1 'polypeptide(L)'
;MAVCRETGKITHHRFSDLPGFLRRGDLLVVNDTKVIRGRLRARRETGSSVEIFLLERSDGAEGEGETWEVLARPSRRLREGMELVVGERVRVTLLRKREAGRWIVRLSADGPIPLALERVGEVPLPPYIRRFPGDPAAALDAQRYQTVFAANPGSVAAPTAGLHFDEEMLDEVRRLGAGVAMVTLSVGYGTFSPIRTQDVEAHEIHAEPYRLTPETAAAVAASRERGGRIIAVGTTSVRTLETCAREDGRVDPAEGMTRHFLYPGYRFRCVDAMITNFHLPRSSLLALVMAFAGVERVREAYRCAVEQRYRFFSYGDAMFIR
;
A
#
# COMPACT_ATOMS: atom_id res chain seq x y z
N MET A 1 1.69 18.97 -5.31
CA MET A 1 2.64 19.87 -4.62
C MET A 1 4.05 19.33 -4.79
N ALA A 2 5.03 20.18 -5.10
CA ALA A 2 6.44 19.79 -5.12
C ALA A 2 7.20 20.48 -3.98
N VAL A 3 8.05 19.74 -3.28
CA VAL A 3 8.84 20.21 -2.14
C VAL A 3 10.31 19.90 -2.40
N CYS A 4 11.16 20.93 -2.35
CA CYS A 4 12.62 20.76 -2.44
C CYS A 4 13.21 20.64 -1.03
N ARG A 5 13.87 19.51 -0.72
CA ARG A 5 14.43 19.22 0.61
C ARG A 5 15.59 20.14 0.98
N GLU A 6 16.42 20.49 0.01
CA GLU A 6 17.59 21.35 0.20
C GLU A 6 17.20 22.80 0.55
N THR A 7 16.22 23.35 -0.18
CA THR A 7 15.86 24.76 -0.07
C THR A 7 14.60 25.02 0.77
N GLY A 8 13.80 23.99 1.04
CA GLY A 8 12.46 24.13 1.61
C GLY A 8 11.41 24.71 0.65
N LYS A 9 11.78 25.03 -0.60
CA LYS A 9 10.87 25.66 -1.56
C LYS A 9 9.69 24.74 -1.88
N ILE A 10 8.48 25.27 -1.71
CA ILE A 10 7.22 24.65 -2.07
C ILE A 10 6.71 25.26 -3.38
N THR A 11 6.31 24.42 -4.34
CA THR A 11 5.65 24.87 -5.58
C THR A 11 4.40 24.03 -5.88
N HIS A 12 3.47 24.61 -6.65
CA HIS A 12 2.17 24.02 -6.93
C HIS A 12 2.06 23.66 -8.41
N HIS A 13 1.68 22.40 -8.66
CA HIS A 13 1.68 21.77 -9.98
C HIS A 13 0.54 20.78 -10.06
N ARG A 14 0.15 20.43 -11.29
CA ARG A 14 -0.72 19.28 -11.56
C ARG A 14 0.12 18.01 -11.68
N PHE A 15 -0.50 16.86 -11.46
CA PHE A 15 0.22 15.59 -11.62
C PHE A 15 0.70 15.35 -13.06
N SER A 16 -0.04 15.87 -14.05
CA SER A 16 0.34 15.89 -15.47
C SER A 16 1.67 16.60 -15.74
N ASP A 17 2.14 17.45 -14.82
CA ASP A 17 3.42 18.16 -14.95
C ASP A 17 4.62 17.29 -14.53
N LEU A 18 4.37 16.10 -13.93
CA LEU A 18 5.41 15.19 -13.44
C LEU A 18 6.53 14.92 -14.46
N PRO A 19 6.25 14.65 -15.75
CA PRO A 19 7.31 14.42 -16.73
C PRO A 19 8.32 15.57 -16.80
N GLY A 20 7.89 16.83 -16.61
CA GLY A 20 8.79 18.00 -16.57
C GLY A 20 9.73 18.05 -15.36
N PHE A 21 9.50 17.22 -14.34
CA PHE A 21 10.39 17.06 -13.18
C PHE A 21 11.40 15.93 -13.34
N LEU A 22 11.24 15.08 -14.36
CA LEU A 22 12.09 13.93 -14.60
C LEU A 22 13.25 14.30 -15.51
N ARG A 23 14.33 13.53 -15.40
CA ARG A 23 15.54 13.65 -16.21
C ARG A 23 15.82 12.31 -16.87
N ARG A 24 16.50 12.35 -18.01
CA ARG A 24 17.05 11.14 -18.64
C ARG A 24 17.89 10.37 -17.62
N GLY A 25 17.65 9.08 -17.51
CA GLY A 25 18.36 8.20 -16.58
C GLY A 25 17.69 8.03 -15.21
N ASP A 26 16.74 8.88 -14.82
CA ASP A 26 15.93 8.67 -13.61
C ASP A 26 15.18 7.33 -13.67
N LEU A 27 14.89 6.75 -12.51
CA LEU A 27 14.13 5.51 -12.38
C LEU A 27 12.95 5.72 -11.44
N LEU A 28 11.72 5.59 -11.95
CA LEU A 28 10.53 5.45 -11.14
C LEU A 28 10.45 4.02 -10.61
N VAL A 29 10.40 3.84 -9.28
CA VAL A 29 10.16 2.54 -8.66
C VAL A 29 8.76 2.52 -8.07
N VAL A 30 7.90 1.68 -8.61
CA VAL A 30 6.47 1.61 -8.26
C VAL A 30 6.14 0.27 -7.61
N ASN A 31 5.08 0.24 -6.80
CA ASN A 31 4.57 -0.99 -6.21
C ASN A 31 3.54 -1.64 -7.14
N ASP A 32 3.79 -2.87 -7.58
CA ASP A 32 2.96 -3.62 -8.53
C ASP A 32 1.90 -4.52 -7.88
N THR A 33 1.73 -4.40 -6.55
CA THR A 33 0.75 -5.19 -5.83
C THR A 33 -0.67 -4.92 -6.32
N LYS A 34 -1.44 -5.99 -6.46
CA LYS A 34 -2.83 -5.99 -6.87
C LYS A 34 -3.74 -6.20 -5.67
N VAL A 35 -4.77 -5.35 -5.57
CA VAL A 35 -5.76 -5.40 -4.49
C VAL A 35 -6.65 -6.61 -4.72
N ILE A 36 -6.71 -7.49 -3.73
CA ILE A 36 -7.65 -8.61 -3.73
C ILE A 36 -9.04 -8.15 -3.30
N ARG A 37 -10.08 -8.84 -3.76
CA ARG A 37 -11.46 -8.64 -3.29
C ARG A 37 -11.68 -9.25 -1.89
N GLY A 38 -10.97 -8.67 -0.92
CA GLY A 38 -10.86 -9.19 0.45
C GLY A 38 -11.98 -8.79 1.40
N ARG A 39 -13.01 -8.04 0.97
CA ARG A 39 -14.19 -7.76 1.81
C ARG A 39 -15.29 -8.75 1.49
N LEU A 40 -15.65 -9.59 2.45
CA LEU A 40 -16.62 -10.67 2.30
C LEU A 40 -17.84 -10.43 3.17
N ARG A 41 -19.04 -10.58 2.58
CA ARG A 41 -20.30 -10.60 3.33
C ARG A 41 -20.68 -12.03 3.65
N ALA A 42 -20.17 -12.53 4.76
CA ALA A 42 -20.47 -13.87 5.24
C ALA A 42 -21.82 -13.93 5.97
N ARG A 43 -22.44 -15.10 5.98
CA ARG A 43 -23.65 -15.40 6.76
C ARG A 43 -23.42 -16.64 7.60
N ARG A 44 -24.02 -16.65 8.78
CA ARG A 44 -24.18 -17.87 9.58
C ARG A 44 -25.30 -18.73 8.99
N GLU A 45 -25.32 -20.01 9.33
CA GLU A 45 -26.49 -20.88 9.10
C GLU A 45 -27.77 -20.26 9.69
N THR A 46 -27.66 -19.60 10.84
CA THR A 46 -28.78 -18.90 11.50
C THR A 46 -29.20 -17.61 10.80
N GLY A 47 -28.67 -17.29 9.62
CA GLY A 47 -29.06 -16.15 8.77
C GLY A 47 -28.41 -14.80 9.11
N SER A 48 -27.76 -14.65 10.26
CA SER A 48 -27.14 -13.36 10.65
C SER A 48 -25.88 -13.07 9.82
N SER A 49 -25.73 -11.83 9.35
CA SER A 49 -24.58 -11.39 8.56
C SER A 49 -23.34 -11.07 9.42
N VAL A 50 -22.18 -11.36 8.84
CA VAL A 50 -20.86 -11.09 9.39
C VAL A 50 -20.00 -10.57 8.24
N GLU A 51 -19.52 -9.35 8.36
CA GLU A 51 -18.52 -8.80 7.46
C GLU A 51 -17.13 -9.31 7.84
N ILE A 52 -16.38 -9.77 6.85
CA ILE A 52 -15.02 -10.27 7.02
C ILE A 52 -14.11 -9.48 6.10
N PHE A 53 -13.08 -8.84 6.64
CA PHE A 53 -12.00 -8.26 5.86
C PHE A 53 -10.79 -9.16 5.97
N LEU A 54 -10.33 -9.71 4.85
CA LEU A 54 -9.03 -10.37 4.78
C LEU A 54 -7.95 -9.34 5.14
N LEU A 55 -6.95 -9.73 5.93
CA LEU A 55 -5.84 -8.87 6.33
C LEU A 55 -4.52 -9.39 5.78
N GLU A 56 -4.19 -10.64 6.08
CA GLU A 56 -2.91 -11.26 5.74
C GLU A 56 -3.13 -12.75 5.47
N ARG A 57 -2.52 -13.26 4.39
CA ARG A 57 -2.46 -14.70 4.13
C ARG A 57 -1.36 -15.29 4.99
N SER A 58 -1.66 -16.34 5.74
CA SER A 58 -0.65 -17.06 6.51
C SER A 58 -0.25 -18.31 5.74
N ASP A 59 1.06 -18.52 5.62
CA ASP A 59 1.61 -19.80 5.19
C ASP A 59 1.46 -20.78 6.36
N GLY A 60 0.46 -21.62 6.27
CA GLY A 60 0.16 -22.60 7.30
C GLY A 60 -1.29 -23.02 7.27
N ALA A 61 -1.56 -24.16 6.62
CA ALA A 61 -2.43 -25.17 7.19
C ALA A 61 -2.26 -26.48 6.46
N GLU A 62 -2.04 -27.53 7.24
CA GLU A 62 -2.47 -28.88 6.89
C GLU A 62 -3.99 -28.85 6.58
N GLY A 63 -4.37 -29.43 5.42
CA GLY A 63 -5.75 -29.53 4.93
C GLY A 63 -6.00 -28.85 3.58
N GLU A 64 -7.21 -29.01 3.04
CA GLU A 64 -7.66 -28.34 1.80
C GLU A 64 -8.13 -26.90 2.10
N GLY A 65 -7.41 -25.89 1.59
CA GLY A 65 -7.79 -24.47 1.69
C GLY A 65 -6.62 -23.51 1.94
N GLU A 66 -6.95 -22.23 2.16
CA GLU A 66 -5.97 -21.18 2.52
C GLU A 66 -6.24 -20.62 3.92
N THR A 67 -5.19 -20.39 4.72
CA THR A 67 -5.31 -19.76 6.04
C THR A 67 -5.09 -18.26 5.96
N TRP A 68 -5.95 -17.51 6.63
CA TRP A 68 -5.93 -16.05 6.61
C TRP A 68 -6.13 -15.48 8.02
N GLU A 69 -5.40 -14.41 8.34
CA GLU A 69 -5.83 -13.47 9.37
C GLU A 69 -6.90 -12.53 8.79
N VAL A 70 -8.01 -12.38 9.49
CA VAL A 70 -9.16 -11.56 9.07
C VAL A 70 -9.65 -10.66 10.20
N LEU A 71 -10.31 -9.57 9.86
CA LEU A 71 -11.10 -8.76 10.79
C LEU A 71 -12.60 -9.07 10.58
N ALA A 72 -13.26 -9.55 11.63
CA ALA A 72 -14.68 -9.92 11.56
C ALA A 72 -15.58 -8.92 12.31
N ARG A 73 -16.68 -8.48 11.69
CA ARG A 73 -17.63 -7.50 12.24
C ARG A 73 -19.08 -7.91 11.94
N PRO A 74 -19.95 -8.11 12.95
CA PRO A 74 -19.67 -8.11 14.39
C PRO A 74 -18.97 -9.39 14.85
N SER A 75 -17.93 -9.24 15.69
CA SER A 75 -17.11 -10.36 16.17
C SER A 75 -17.64 -11.04 17.46
N ARG A 76 -18.46 -10.33 18.25
CA ARG A 76 -18.78 -10.71 19.64
C ARG A 76 -19.40 -12.10 19.79
N ARG A 77 -20.22 -12.52 18.82
CA ARG A 77 -20.97 -13.79 18.85
C ARG A 77 -20.31 -14.90 18.03
N LEU A 78 -19.08 -14.71 17.56
CA LEU A 78 -18.31 -15.71 16.81
C LEU A 78 -17.54 -16.61 17.77
N ARG A 79 -17.38 -17.89 17.40
CA ARG A 79 -16.69 -18.93 18.19
C ARG A 79 -15.78 -19.75 17.29
N GLU A 80 -14.72 -20.31 17.84
CA GLU A 80 -13.86 -21.25 17.13
C GLU A 80 -14.67 -22.48 16.67
N GLY A 81 -14.32 -23.03 15.52
CA GLY A 81 -15.04 -24.11 14.84
C GLY A 81 -16.30 -23.66 14.09
N MET A 82 -16.76 -22.42 14.25
CA MET A 82 -17.95 -21.93 13.53
C MET A 82 -17.65 -21.79 12.04
N GLU A 83 -18.58 -22.25 11.21
CA GLU A 83 -18.55 -22.06 9.76
C GLU A 83 -19.45 -20.92 9.34
N LEU A 84 -18.95 -20.11 8.41
CA LEU A 84 -19.68 -19.04 7.75
C LEU A 84 -19.62 -19.27 6.25
N VAL A 85 -20.65 -18.82 5.53
CA VAL A 85 -20.75 -18.98 4.08
C VAL A 85 -20.80 -17.61 3.42
N VAL A 86 -20.03 -17.42 2.35
CA VAL A 86 -20.04 -16.22 1.50
C VAL A 86 -20.54 -16.63 0.12
N GLY A 87 -21.73 -16.14 -0.24
CA GLY A 87 -22.44 -16.61 -1.43
C GLY A 87 -22.76 -18.11 -1.33
N GLU A 88 -22.62 -18.85 -2.43
CA GLU A 88 -22.80 -20.31 -2.49
C GLU A 88 -21.46 -21.06 -2.61
N ARG A 89 -20.32 -20.34 -2.53
CA ARG A 89 -19.04 -20.83 -3.09
C ARG A 89 -17.86 -20.81 -2.14
N VAL A 90 -17.87 -19.95 -1.13
CA VAL A 90 -16.74 -19.81 -0.19
C VAL A 90 -17.23 -20.12 1.22
N ARG A 91 -16.58 -21.09 1.85
CA ARG A 91 -16.72 -21.41 3.27
C ARG A 91 -15.58 -20.76 4.05
N VAL A 92 -15.92 -20.23 5.22
CA VAL A 92 -14.99 -19.61 6.16
C VAL A 92 -15.11 -20.32 7.50
N THR A 93 -14.12 -21.12 7.84
CA THR A 93 -14.05 -21.81 9.14
C THR A 93 -13.22 -20.98 10.11
N LEU A 94 -13.81 -20.58 11.24
CA LEU A 94 -13.12 -19.81 12.27
C LEU A 94 -12.19 -20.73 13.08
N LEU A 95 -10.88 -20.60 12.90
CA LEU A 95 -9.89 -21.48 13.54
C LEU A 95 -9.51 -20.97 14.93
N ARG A 96 -9.15 -19.69 15.04
CA ARG A 96 -8.64 -19.13 16.29
C ARG A 96 -9.03 -17.67 16.48
N LYS A 97 -9.52 -17.32 17.66
CA LYS A 97 -9.81 -15.93 18.00
C LYS A 97 -8.52 -15.14 18.34
N ARG A 98 -8.44 -13.91 17.84
CA ARG A 98 -7.41 -12.92 18.20
C ARG A 98 -8.07 -11.68 18.82
N GLU A 99 -7.24 -10.75 19.28
CA GLU A 99 -7.71 -9.51 19.90
C GLU A 99 -8.39 -8.57 18.89
N ALA A 100 -9.12 -7.58 19.39
CA ALA A 100 -9.73 -6.50 18.60
C ALA A 100 -10.62 -6.97 17.42
N GLY A 101 -11.24 -8.14 17.56
CA GLY A 101 -12.14 -8.71 16.54
C GLY A 101 -11.43 -9.41 15.38
N ARG A 102 -10.11 -9.60 15.48
CA ARG A 102 -9.33 -10.37 14.52
C ARG A 102 -9.49 -11.88 14.74
N TRP A 103 -9.35 -12.66 13.67
CA TRP A 103 -9.47 -14.12 13.68
C TRP A 103 -8.48 -14.73 12.70
N ILE A 104 -7.96 -15.91 13.05
CA ILE A 104 -7.38 -16.83 12.07
C ILE A 104 -8.51 -17.70 11.53
N VAL A 105 -8.64 -17.77 10.21
CA VAL A 105 -9.69 -18.53 9.52
C VAL A 105 -9.11 -19.38 8.41
N ARG A 106 -9.82 -20.45 8.05
CA ARG A 106 -9.58 -21.20 6.82
C ARG A 106 -10.63 -20.82 5.79
N LEU A 107 -10.19 -20.44 4.60
CA LEU A 107 -11.04 -20.27 3.42
C LEU A 107 -11.00 -21.55 2.59
N SER A 108 -12.16 -22.08 2.22
CA SER A 108 -12.31 -23.20 1.28
C SER A 108 -13.35 -22.87 0.22
N ALA A 109 -13.12 -23.34 -1.01
CA ALA A 109 -14.00 -23.16 -2.16
C ALA A 109 -13.77 -24.27 -3.19
N ASP A 110 -14.73 -24.45 -4.09
CA ASP A 110 -14.55 -25.34 -5.24
C ASP A 110 -13.62 -24.65 -6.26
N GLY A 111 -12.32 -24.96 -6.17
CA GLY A 111 -11.25 -24.39 -7.00
C GLY A 111 -10.37 -23.34 -6.26
N PRO A 112 -9.52 -22.60 -7.00
CA PRO A 112 -8.58 -21.66 -6.39
C PRO A 112 -9.28 -20.52 -5.63
N ILE A 113 -8.90 -20.31 -4.36
CA ILE A 113 -9.44 -19.25 -3.51
C ILE A 113 -9.40 -17.86 -4.17
N PRO A 114 -8.31 -17.43 -4.84
CA PRO A 114 -8.28 -16.13 -5.51
C PRO A 114 -9.42 -15.94 -6.53
N LEU A 115 -9.73 -16.98 -7.32
CA LEU A 115 -10.82 -16.93 -8.30
C LEU A 115 -12.19 -16.91 -7.63
N ALA A 116 -12.34 -17.58 -6.49
CA ALA A 116 -13.56 -17.54 -5.71
C ALA A 116 -13.77 -16.13 -5.11
N LEU A 117 -12.73 -15.52 -4.55
CA LEU A 117 -12.75 -14.16 -4.01
C LEU A 117 -13.11 -13.12 -5.08
N GLU A 118 -12.58 -13.23 -6.30
CA GLU A 118 -12.95 -12.33 -7.40
C GLU A 118 -14.47 -12.35 -7.72
N ARG A 119 -15.13 -13.49 -7.49
CA ARG A 119 -16.56 -13.68 -7.80
C ARG A 119 -17.48 -13.21 -6.69
N VAL A 120 -17.10 -13.39 -5.42
CA VAL A 120 -17.99 -13.15 -4.27
C VAL A 120 -17.55 -11.99 -3.38
N GLY A 121 -16.29 -11.56 -3.51
CA GLY A 121 -15.71 -10.51 -2.70
C GLY A 121 -15.98 -9.11 -3.25
N GLU A 122 -15.87 -8.15 -2.33
CA GLU A 122 -15.90 -6.72 -2.59
C GLU A 122 -14.50 -6.13 -2.40
N VAL A 123 -14.25 -4.97 -3.00
CA VAL A 123 -13.02 -4.21 -2.82
C VAL A 123 -12.97 -3.69 -1.37
N PRO A 124 -11.91 -4.02 -0.62
CA PRO A 124 -11.73 -3.55 0.76
C PRO A 124 -11.27 -2.09 0.77
N LEU A 125 -12.21 -1.16 0.57
CA LEU A 125 -11.90 0.27 0.67
C LEU A 125 -11.50 0.65 2.11
N PRO A 126 -10.53 1.56 2.27
CA PRO A 126 -10.20 2.16 3.56
C PRO A 126 -11.44 2.68 4.30
N PRO A 127 -11.48 2.61 5.65
CA PRO A 127 -12.68 2.89 6.44
C PRO A 127 -13.20 4.34 6.34
N TYR A 128 -12.35 5.28 5.89
CA TYR A 128 -12.74 6.67 5.66
C TYR A 128 -13.41 6.89 4.29
N ILE A 129 -13.32 5.92 3.36
CA ILE A 129 -14.04 5.95 2.08
C ILE A 129 -15.40 5.27 2.30
N ARG A 130 -16.44 6.09 2.48
CA ARG A 130 -17.80 5.60 2.69
C ARG A 130 -18.57 5.58 1.37
N ARG A 131 -19.22 4.45 1.09
CA ARG A 131 -20.19 4.29 0.01
C ARG A 131 -21.59 4.15 0.60
N PHE A 132 -22.54 4.90 0.07
CA PHE A 132 -23.95 4.71 0.39
C PHE A 132 -24.57 3.64 -0.52
N PRO A 133 -25.66 2.98 -0.11
CA PRO A 133 -26.34 2.01 -0.97
C PRO A 133 -26.76 2.65 -2.30
N GLY A 134 -26.36 2.04 -3.42
CA GLY A 134 -26.65 2.57 -4.77
C GLY A 134 -25.70 3.66 -5.26
N ASP A 135 -24.60 3.96 -4.55
CA ASP A 135 -23.57 4.89 -5.02
C ASP A 135 -23.01 4.45 -6.39
N PRO A 136 -23.15 5.24 -7.46
CA PRO A 136 -22.62 4.90 -8.79
C PRO A 136 -21.10 4.68 -8.79
N ALA A 137 -20.37 5.33 -7.87
CA ALA A 137 -18.93 5.16 -7.74
C ALA A 137 -18.55 3.77 -7.22
N ALA A 138 -19.44 3.06 -6.52
CA ALA A 138 -19.19 1.71 -6.02
C ALA A 138 -18.89 0.71 -7.15
N ALA A 139 -19.55 0.87 -8.31
CA ALA A 139 -19.28 0.04 -9.48
C ALA A 139 -17.90 0.31 -10.09
N LEU A 140 -17.39 1.54 -9.94
CA LEU A 140 -16.09 1.96 -10.45
C LEU A 140 -14.94 1.68 -9.48
N ASP A 141 -15.20 1.45 -8.19
CA ASP A 141 -14.15 1.24 -7.18
C ASP A 141 -13.27 0.03 -7.49
N ALA A 142 -13.84 -1.05 -8.05
CA ALA A 142 -13.08 -2.22 -8.46
C ALA A 142 -12.07 -1.91 -9.57
N GLN A 143 -12.35 -0.93 -10.42
CA GLN A 143 -11.44 -0.48 -11.46
C GLN A 143 -10.48 0.61 -10.95
N ARG A 144 -11.00 1.59 -10.19
CA ARG A 144 -10.27 2.80 -9.78
C ARG A 144 -9.41 2.62 -8.54
N TYR A 145 -9.67 1.60 -7.72
CA TYR A 145 -8.82 1.26 -6.58
C TYR A 145 -7.73 0.26 -6.97
N GLN A 146 -7.21 0.41 -8.18
CA GLN A 146 -6.13 -0.39 -8.72
C GLN A 146 -5.21 0.51 -9.57
N THR A 147 -3.91 0.38 -9.40
CA THR A 147 -2.91 1.07 -10.23
C THR A 147 -2.78 0.41 -11.59
N VAL A 148 -2.32 1.15 -12.60
CA VAL A 148 -1.94 0.60 -13.92
C VAL A 148 -0.80 -0.43 -13.82
N PHE A 149 -0.02 -0.40 -12.74
CA PHE A 149 1.09 -1.35 -12.47
C PHE A 149 0.65 -2.71 -11.90
N ALA A 150 -0.65 -2.91 -11.67
CA ALA A 150 -1.13 -4.02 -10.86
C ALA A 150 -0.94 -5.40 -11.50
N ALA A 151 -0.01 -6.18 -10.98
CA ALA A 151 0.31 -7.51 -11.48
C ALA A 151 0.20 -8.60 -10.40
N ASN A 152 0.65 -8.33 -9.17
CA ASN A 152 0.84 -9.36 -8.15
C ASN A 152 -0.25 -9.32 -7.06
N PRO A 153 -1.25 -10.22 -7.06
CA PRO A 153 -2.33 -10.21 -6.08
C PRO A 153 -1.82 -10.51 -4.66
N GLY A 154 -2.23 -9.69 -3.70
CA GLY A 154 -1.87 -9.93 -2.30
C GLY A 154 -2.26 -8.81 -1.34
N SER A 155 -2.50 -7.60 -1.84
CA SER A 155 -2.82 -6.45 -0.99
C SER A 155 -4.31 -6.35 -0.68
N VAL A 156 -4.62 -5.85 0.51
CA VAL A 156 -5.97 -5.43 0.89
C VAL A 156 -6.16 -3.92 0.77
N ALA A 157 -5.16 -3.21 0.23
CA ALA A 157 -5.21 -1.80 -0.05
C ALA A 157 -4.31 -1.42 -1.23
N ALA A 158 -4.74 -0.45 -2.03
CA ALA A 158 -3.97 -0.01 -3.19
C ALA A 158 -2.77 0.85 -2.77
N PRO A 159 -1.62 0.75 -3.46
CA PRO A 159 -0.52 1.71 -3.33
C PRO A 159 -0.92 3.05 -3.96
N THR A 160 -1.64 3.88 -3.21
CA THR A 160 -2.45 4.96 -3.78
C THR A 160 -1.69 6.08 -4.48
N ALA A 161 -0.40 6.24 -4.21
CA ALA A 161 0.43 7.19 -4.95
C ALA A 161 0.56 6.80 -6.44
N GLY A 162 0.47 5.51 -6.75
CA GLY A 162 0.47 5.00 -8.12
C GLY A 162 -0.85 5.21 -8.87
N LEU A 163 -1.95 5.55 -8.18
CA LEU A 163 -3.26 5.77 -8.81
C LEU A 163 -3.31 7.04 -9.66
N HIS A 164 -2.29 7.90 -9.54
CA HIS A 164 -2.18 9.13 -10.32
C HIS A 164 -1.60 8.92 -11.73
N PHE A 165 -1.04 7.74 -12.01
CA PHE A 165 -0.47 7.39 -13.30
C PHE A 165 -1.52 6.76 -14.22
N ASP A 166 -1.46 7.12 -15.49
CA ASP A 166 -2.10 6.44 -16.61
C ASP A 166 -1.04 5.99 -17.62
N GLU A 167 -1.47 5.19 -18.62
CA GLU A 167 -0.55 4.65 -19.63
C GLU A 167 0.10 5.75 -20.49
N GLU A 168 -0.63 6.83 -20.81
CA GLU A 168 -0.12 7.95 -21.60
C GLU A 168 1.04 8.66 -20.87
N MET A 169 0.91 8.89 -19.56
CA MET A 169 1.99 9.43 -18.77
C MET A 169 3.20 8.49 -18.72
N LEU A 170 2.99 7.17 -18.63
CA LEU A 170 4.10 6.21 -18.62
C LEU A 170 4.86 6.17 -19.94
N ASP A 171 4.16 6.33 -21.06
CA ASP A 171 4.79 6.47 -22.37
C ASP A 171 5.62 7.74 -22.47
N GLU A 172 5.13 8.86 -21.89
CA GLU A 172 5.89 10.10 -21.83
C GLU A 172 7.16 9.97 -20.97
N VAL A 173 7.05 9.31 -19.81
CA VAL A 173 8.20 9.01 -18.94
C VAL A 173 9.27 8.22 -19.71
N ARG A 174 8.85 7.17 -20.44
CA ARG A 174 9.76 6.35 -21.27
C ARG A 174 10.40 7.17 -22.38
N ARG A 175 9.63 8.04 -23.06
CA ARG A 175 10.11 8.91 -24.14
C ARG A 175 11.17 9.91 -23.67
N LEU A 176 11.07 10.41 -22.43
CA LEU A 176 12.08 11.27 -21.81
C LEU A 176 13.37 10.51 -21.41
N GLY A 177 13.37 9.18 -21.53
CA GLY A 177 14.50 8.33 -21.17
C GLY A 177 14.61 8.07 -19.67
N ALA A 178 13.51 8.22 -18.92
CA ALA A 178 13.39 7.71 -17.56
C ALA A 178 12.87 6.27 -17.59
N GLY A 179 13.36 5.44 -16.67
CA GLY A 179 12.94 4.05 -16.52
C GLY A 179 11.78 3.89 -15.55
N VAL A 180 11.12 2.73 -15.61
CA VAL A 180 10.16 2.27 -14.61
C VAL A 180 10.56 0.86 -14.16
N ALA A 181 10.67 0.63 -12.86
CA ALA A 181 10.92 -0.68 -12.26
C ALA A 181 9.87 -0.98 -11.18
N MET A 182 9.68 -2.27 -10.90
CA MET A 182 8.61 -2.76 -10.04
C MET A 182 9.19 -3.35 -8.74
N VAL A 183 8.55 -3.05 -7.63
CA VAL A 183 8.67 -3.84 -6.40
C VAL A 183 7.30 -4.36 -6.03
N THR A 184 7.23 -5.45 -5.28
CA THR A 184 5.99 -5.91 -4.69
C THR A 184 6.06 -5.69 -3.18
N LEU A 185 5.06 -5.04 -2.61
CA LEU A 185 4.82 -5.07 -1.16
C LEU A 185 3.33 -5.20 -0.92
N SER A 186 2.91 -6.30 -0.30
CA SER A 186 1.50 -6.53 -0.02
C SER A 186 1.09 -5.75 1.21
N VAL A 187 0.19 -4.79 1.00
CA VAL A 187 -0.28 -3.88 2.03
C VAL A 187 -1.37 -4.57 2.84
N GLY A 188 -1.11 -4.75 4.13
CA GLY A 188 -2.08 -5.24 5.09
C GLY A 188 -2.98 -4.13 5.63
N TYR A 189 -4.08 -4.51 6.31
CA TYR A 189 -4.96 -3.54 6.98
C TYR A 189 -4.24 -2.70 8.04
N GLY A 190 -3.17 -3.26 8.62
CA GLY A 190 -2.31 -2.59 9.61
C GLY A 190 -1.77 -1.24 9.15
N THR A 191 -1.54 -1.05 7.84
CA THR A 191 -0.98 0.18 7.27
C THR A 191 -1.80 1.44 7.57
N PHE A 192 -3.11 1.32 7.81
CA PHE A 192 -3.95 2.48 8.19
C PHE A 192 -4.10 2.69 9.69
N SER A 193 -3.48 1.87 10.52
CA SER A 193 -3.58 1.99 11.97
C SER A 193 -2.79 3.21 12.45
N PRO A 194 -3.39 4.08 13.28
CA PRO A 194 -2.68 5.22 13.83
C PRO A 194 -1.59 4.75 14.80
N ILE A 195 -0.51 5.52 14.89
CA ILE A 195 0.48 5.38 15.96
C ILE A 195 -0.20 5.76 17.28
N ARG A 196 -0.22 4.82 18.22
CA ARG A 196 -0.84 4.99 19.55
C ARG A 196 0.18 5.22 20.66
N THR A 197 1.45 4.91 20.43
CA THR A 197 2.53 5.14 21.37
C THR A 197 2.84 6.63 21.46
N GLN A 198 3.33 7.08 22.61
CA GLN A 198 3.79 8.47 22.78
C GLN A 198 5.13 8.66 22.06
N ASP A 199 6.05 7.71 22.25
CA ASP A 199 7.34 7.66 21.58
C ASP A 199 7.20 6.95 20.23
N VAL A 200 7.76 7.55 19.19
CA VAL A 200 7.67 7.01 17.82
C VAL A 200 8.54 5.76 17.70
N GLU A 201 9.68 5.73 18.37
CA GLU A 201 10.64 4.63 18.42
C GLU A 201 10.05 3.35 19.02
N ALA A 202 9.06 3.50 19.92
CA ALA A 202 8.35 2.38 20.54
C ALA A 202 7.22 1.82 19.66
N HIS A 203 6.96 2.40 18.49
CA HIS A 203 5.89 1.93 17.61
C HIS A 203 6.32 0.68 16.83
N GLU A 204 5.62 -0.42 17.07
CA GLU A 204 5.77 -1.63 16.25
C GLU A 204 4.88 -1.55 15.01
N ILE A 205 5.50 -1.49 13.84
CA ILE A 205 4.80 -1.62 12.56
C ILE A 205 4.53 -3.10 12.25
N HIS A 206 3.37 -3.38 11.65
CA HIS A 206 3.07 -4.71 11.15
C HIS A 206 4.07 -5.12 10.05
N ALA A 207 4.44 -6.40 10.07
CA ALA A 207 5.25 -6.97 9.02
C ALA A 207 4.43 -7.09 7.74
N GLU A 208 5.03 -6.76 6.60
CA GLU A 208 4.38 -6.90 5.30
C GLU A 208 5.29 -7.67 4.34
N PRO A 209 4.74 -8.62 3.56
CA PRO A 209 5.54 -9.38 2.62
C PRO A 209 5.96 -8.48 1.47
N TYR A 210 7.23 -8.54 1.11
CA TYR A 210 7.81 -7.77 0.04
C TYR A 210 8.66 -8.65 -0.87
N ARG A 211 8.85 -8.17 -2.10
CA ARG A 211 9.73 -8.77 -3.10
C ARG A 211 10.39 -7.67 -3.93
N LEU A 212 11.70 -7.76 -4.06
CA LEU A 212 12.51 -6.98 -4.99
C LEU A 212 13.27 -7.97 -5.87
N THR A 213 13.02 -7.93 -7.18
CA THR A 213 13.57 -8.92 -8.11
C THR A 213 14.98 -8.53 -8.58
N PRO A 214 15.79 -9.49 -9.09
CA PRO A 214 17.10 -9.19 -9.67
C PRO A 214 17.06 -8.13 -10.78
N GLU A 215 16.00 -8.12 -11.58
CA GLU A 215 15.78 -7.15 -12.67
C GLU A 215 15.63 -5.73 -12.11
N THR A 216 14.87 -5.57 -11.02
CA THR A 216 14.72 -4.27 -10.35
C THR A 216 16.01 -3.83 -9.69
N ALA A 217 16.77 -4.73 -9.06
CA ALA A 217 18.07 -4.40 -8.49
C ALA A 217 19.06 -3.93 -9.57
N ALA A 218 19.09 -4.62 -10.73
CA ALA A 218 19.90 -4.22 -11.88
C ALA A 218 19.47 -2.87 -12.46
N ALA A 219 18.16 -2.60 -12.55
CA ALA A 219 17.64 -1.32 -13.02
C ALA A 219 18.05 -0.16 -12.09
N VAL A 220 17.99 -0.35 -10.77
CA VAL A 220 18.46 0.62 -9.78
C VAL A 220 19.96 0.89 -9.95
N ALA A 221 20.78 -0.16 -10.03
CA ALA A 221 22.22 -0.01 -10.24
C ALA A 221 22.54 0.75 -11.53
N ALA A 222 21.92 0.37 -12.64
CA ALA A 222 22.13 1.00 -13.94
C ALA A 222 21.67 2.47 -13.96
N SER A 223 20.59 2.83 -13.25
CA SER A 223 20.16 4.23 -13.10
C SER A 223 21.21 5.04 -12.35
N ARG A 224 21.75 4.51 -11.24
CA ARG A 224 22.82 5.16 -10.47
C ARG A 224 24.10 5.34 -11.27
N GLU A 225 24.53 4.33 -12.03
CA GLU A 225 25.73 4.40 -12.90
C GLU A 225 25.63 5.54 -13.93
N ARG A 226 24.42 5.85 -14.39
CA ARG A 226 24.15 6.96 -15.31
C ARG A 226 23.95 8.31 -14.62
N GLY A 227 24.10 8.38 -13.29
CA GLY A 227 23.84 9.59 -12.49
C GLY A 227 22.35 9.94 -12.37
N GLY A 228 21.45 9.00 -12.64
CA GLY A 228 20.01 9.16 -12.48
C GLY A 228 19.56 9.04 -11.03
N ARG A 229 18.39 9.60 -10.74
CA ARG A 229 17.76 9.51 -9.40
C ARG A 229 16.86 8.30 -9.31
N ILE A 230 16.84 7.66 -8.14
CA ILE A 230 15.87 6.65 -7.77
C ILE A 230 14.67 7.35 -7.12
N ILE A 231 13.54 7.34 -7.83
CA ILE A 231 12.32 8.03 -7.44
C ILE A 231 11.28 7.00 -7.02
N ALA A 232 11.05 6.88 -5.72
CA ALA A 232 10.07 5.93 -5.19
C ALA A 232 8.64 6.48 -5.31
N VAL A 233 7.75 5.71 -5.92
CA VAL A 233 6.33 6.03 -6.03
C VAL A 233 5.57 5.28 -4.93
N GLY A 234 5.20 6.01 -3.89
CA GLY A 234 4.54 5.48 -2.71
C GLY A 234 5.49 5.10 -1.59
N THR A 235 5.01 5.22 -0.35
CA THR A 235 5.73 4.86 0.88
C THR A 235 6.07 3.37 0.95
N THR A 236 5.26 2.51 0.31
CA THR A 236 5.52 1.08 0.21
C THR A 236 6.79 0.80 -0.60
N SER A 237 6.96 1.50 -1.73
CA SER A 237 8.14 1.37 -2.59
C SER A 237 9.40 1.87 -1.88
N VAL A 238 9.27 2.98 -1.12
CA VAL A 238 10.34 3.46 -0.23
C VAL A 238 10.75 2.40 0.78
N ARG A 239 9.80 1.80 1.50
CA ARG A 239 10.09 0.78 2.52
C ARG A 239 10.75 -0.46 1.91
N THR A 240 10.30 -0.93 0.75
CA THR A 240 10.92 -2.07 0.07
C THR A 240 12.36 -1.77 -0.34
N LEU A 241 12.59 -0.64 -1.02
CA LEU A 241 13.95 -0.23 -1.43
C LEU A 241 14.89 -0.07 -0.24
N GLU A 242 14.46 0.62 0.81
CA GLU A 242 15.28 0.85 2.01
C GLU A 242 15.47 -0.42 2.86
N THR A 243 14.57 -1.41 2.76
CA THR A 243 14.79 -2.75 3.35
C THR A 243 15.89 -3.50 2.61
N CYS A 244 15.93 -3.39 1.29
CA CYS A 244 16.92 -4.05 0.43
C CYS A 244 18.24 -3.28 0.31
N ALA A 245 18.33 -2.06 0.84
CA ALA A 245 19.45 -1.15 0.62
C ALA A 245 20.65 -1.44 1.54
N ARG A 246 21.81 -1.60 0.92
CA ARG A 246 23.13 -1.62 1.54
C ARG A 246 23.56 -0.22 1.98
N GLU A 247 24.58 -0.15 2.83
CA GLU A 247 25.15 1.13 3.30
C GLU A 247 25.70 2.01 2.17
N ASP A 248 26.17 1.40 1.08
CA ASP A 248 26.68 2.09 -0.11
C ASP A 248 25.58 2.55 -1.09
N GLY A 249 24.30 2.33 -0.74
CA GLY A 249 23.14 2.72 -1.55
C GLY A 249 22.79 1.77 -2.69
N ARG A 250 23.51 0.65 -2.85
CA ARG A 250 23.09 -0.46 -3.72
C ARG A 250 21.94 -1.22 -3.08
N VAL A 251 21.12 -1.90 -3.89
CA VAL A 251 20.03 -2.77 -3.41
C VAL A 251 20.29 -4.21 -3.82
N ASP A 252 19.97 -5.15 -2.94
CA ASP A 252 20.01 -6.57 -3.25
C ASP A 252 18.61 -7.12 -3.55
N PRO A 253 18.50 -8.06 -4.52
CA PRO A 253 17.26 -8.78 -4.71
C PRO A 253 16.96 -9.61 -3.45
N ALA A 254 15.73 -9.48 -2.95
CA ALA A 254 15.30 -10.15 -1.73
C ALA A 254 13.78 -10.31 -1.70
N GLU A 255 13.33 -11.33 -0.97
CA GLU A 255 11.93 -11.58 -0.67
C GLU A 255 11.81 -11.94 0.82
N GLY A 256 10.76 -11.50 1.48
CA GLY A 256 10.52 -11.80 2.88
C GLY A 256 9.52 -10.85 3.52
N MET A 257 9.61 -10.71 4.84
CA MET A 257 8.74 -9.82 5.62
C MET A 257 9.51 -8.57 6.05
N THR A 258 8.99 -7.38 5.75
CA THR A 258 9.59 -6.12 6.21
C THR A 258 8.78 -5.52 7.35
N ARG A 259 9.47 -5.23 8.46
CA ARG A 259 9.00 -4.39 9.57
C ARG A 259 9.71 -3.04 9.58
N HIS A 260 10.29 -2.64 8.45
CA HIS A 260 11.10 -1.44 8.39
C HIS A 260 10.23 -0.20 8.62
N PHE A 261 10.33 0.36 9.82
CA PHE A 261 9.65 1.57 10.23
C PHE A 261 10.61 2.75 10.08
N LEU A 262 10.31 3.64 9.14
CA LEU A 262 11.12 4.80 8.79
C LEU A 262 10.55 6.01 9.51
N TYR A 263 11.31 6.60 10.43
CA TYR A 263 10.92 7.74 11.24
C TYR A 263 12.05 8.78 11.30
N PRO A 264 11.79 10.03 11.76
CA PRO A 264 12.80 11.09 11.78
C PRO A 264 14.11 10.66 12.44
N GLY A 265 15.23 10.93 11.76
CA GLY A 265 16.56 10.45 12.15
C GLY A 265 17.10 9.33 11.24
N TYR A 266 16.24 8.67 10.45
CA TYR A 266 16.68 7.68 9.46
C TYR A 266 17.46 8.32 8.30
N ARG A 267 18.58 7.71 7.92
CA ARG A 267 19.36 8.07 6.74
C ARG A 267 18.95 7.19 5.55
N PHE A 268 18.28 7.78 4.59
CA PHE A 268 17.90 7.12 3.33
C PHE A 268 19.14 6.75 2.53
N ARG A 269 19.18 5.50 2.07
CA ARG A 269 20.34 4.90 1.39
C ARG A 269 20.12 4.82 -0.10
N CYS A 270 18.90 4.47 -0.52
CA CYS A 270 18.58 4.21 -1.91
C CYS A 270 17.65 5.27 -2.52
N VAL A 271 16.74 5.87 -1.75
CA VAL A 271 15.71 6.75 -2.33
C VAL A 271 16.19 8.20 -2.43
N ASP A 272 16.23 8.74 -3.64
CA ASP A 272 16.66 10.11 -3.91
C ASP A 272 15.49 11.09 -3.99
N ALA A 273 14.31 10.65 -4.43
CA ALA A 273 13.08 11.43 -4.42
C ALA A 273 11.87 10.52 -4.17
N MET A 274 10.74 11.08 -3.73
CA MET A 274 9.53 10.29 -3.57
C MET A 274 8.27 11.01 -4.04
N ILE A 275 7.34 10.24 -4.59
CA ILE A 275 5.97 10.65 -4.90
C ILE A 275 5.04 9.97 -3.89
N THR A 276 4.18 10.71 -3.21
CA THR A 276 3.29 10.17 -2.19
C THR A 276 2.01 10.98 -2.04
N ASN A 277 0.99 10.44 -1.39
CA ASN A 277 -0.22 11.18 -1.04
C ASN A 277 0.02 12.06 0.20
N PHE A 278 -0.97 12.89 0.56
CA PHE A 278 -1.00 13.51 1.88
C PHE A 278 -1.61 12.56 2.92
N HIS A 279 -0.89 12.34 4.01
CA HIS A 279 -1.17 11.30 5.01
C HIS A 279 -1.86 11.86 6.25
N LEU A 280 -2.47 10.96 7.02
CA LEU A 280 -3.11 11.29 8.29
C LEU A 280 -2.11 11.79 9.34
N PRO A 281 -2.50 12.76 10.18
CA PRO A 281 -1.79 13.01 11.43
C PRO A 281 -1.66 11.74 12.26
N ARG A 282 -0.51 11.57 12.94
CA ARG A 282 -0.20 10.39 13.77
C ARG A 282 -0.23 9.06 12.99
N SER A 283 0.12 9.06 11.71
CA SER A 283 0.30 7.84 10.91
C SER A 283 1.78 7.50 10.72
N SER A 284 2.09 6.21 10.59
CA SER A 284 3.43 5.73 10.22
C SER A 284 3.88 6.25 8.85
N LEU A 285 2.93 6.44 7.93
CA LEU A 285 3.19 7.02 6.60
C LEU A 285 3.66 8.48 6.70
N LEU A 286 3.05 9.28 7.57
CA LEU A 286 3.50 10.65 7.81
C LEU A 286 4.87 10.68 8.49
N ALA A 287 5.15 9.77 9.42
CA ALA A 287 6.46 9.65 10.05
C ALA A 287 7.57 9.39 9.02
N LEU A 288 7.32 8.51 8.03
CA LEU A 288 8.25 8.25 6.92
C LEU A 288 8.48 9.49 6.07
N VAL A 289 7.42 10.22 5.72
CA VAL A 289 7.54 11.46 4.94
C VAL A 289 8.33 12.53 5.72
N MET A 290 8.10 12.64 7.02
CA MET A 290 8.88 13.52 7.92
C MET A 290 10.34 13.08 8.05
N ALA A 291 10.62 11.78 8.04
CA ALA A 291 11.99 11.27 7.98
C ALA A 291 12.68 11.69 6.68
N PHE A 292 11.96 11.61 5.55
CA PHE A 292 12.52 11.86 4.23
C PHE A 292 12.79 13.34 3.95
N ALA A 293 11.88 14.24 4.37
CA ALA A 293 11.94 15.67 4.04
C ALA A 293 12.28 16.58 5.22
N GLY A 294 12.29 16.05 6.44
CA GLY A 294 12.44 16.80 7.68
C GLY A 294 11.10 17.26 8.25
N VAL A 295 10.98 17.18 9.58
CA VAL A 295 9.73 17.43 10.33
C VAL A 295 9.13 18.81 10.04
N GLU A 296 9.93 19.87 10.16
CA GLU A 296 9.43 21.25 10.02
C GLU A 296 8.99 21.56 8.58
N ARG A 297 9.75 21.10 7.58
CA ARG A 297 9.38 21.28 6.16
C ARG A 297 8.08 20.58 5.82
N VAL A 298 7.87 19.36 6.33
CA VAL A 298 6.61 18.64 6.11
C VAL A 298 5.46 19.33 6.82
N ARG A 299 5.66 19.85 8.04
CA ARG A 299 4.63 20.64 8.74
C ARG A 299 4.23 21.89 7.95
N GLU A 300 5.21 22.61 7.42
CA GLU A 300 4.97 23.79 6.59
C GLU A 300 4.25 23.43 5.28
N ALA A 301 4.70 22.38 4.58
CA ALA A 301 4.05 21.88 3.38
C ALA A 301 2.60 21.46 3.63
N TYR A 302 2.31 20.80 4.77
CA TYR A 302 0.96 20.41 5.13
C TYR A 302 0.08 21.61 5.49
N ARG A 303 0.62 22.62 6.18
CA ARG A 303 -0.09 23.87 6.45
C ARG A 303 -0.47 24.59 5.14
N CYS A 304 0.51 24.74 4.26
CA CYS A 304 0.31 25.30 2.92
C CYS A 304 -0.72 24.50 2.12
N ALA A 305 -0.67 23.17 2.17
CA ALA A 305 -1.63 22.30 1.49
C ALA A 305 -3.06 22.49 1.99
N VAL A 306 -3.26 22.65 3.31
CA VAL A 306 -4.57 22.96 3.90
C VAL A 306 -5.06 24.34 3.45
N GLU A 307 -4.21 25.36 3.51
CA GLU A 307 -4.54 26.73 3.07
C GLU A 307 -4.93 26.78 1.59
N GLN A 308 -4.21 26.03 0.74
CA GLN A 308 -4.46 25.90 -0.70
C GLN A 308 -5.54 24.85 -1.04
N ARG A 309 -6.22 24.29 -0.04
CA ARG A 309 -7.34 23.33 -0.19
C ARG A 309 -6.98 22.08 -1.01
N TYR A 310 -5.75 21.58 -0.84
CA TYR A 310 -5.38 20.27 -1.36
C TYR A 310 -6.29 19.20 -0.77
N ARG A 311 -6.57 18.17 -1.55
CA ARG A 311 -7.30 16.98 -1.13
C ARG A 311 -6.31 16.00 -0.53
N PHE A 312 -6.67 15.40 0.61
CA PHE A 312 -5.78 14.49 1.33
C PHE A 312 -6.19 13.03 1.09
N PHE A 313 -5.41 12.08 1.62
CA PHE A 313 -5.69 10.64 1.63
C PHE A 313 -5.58 9.94 0.27
N SER A 314 -6.10 8.71 0.20
CA SER A 314 -5.99 7.77 -0.93
C SER A 314 -6.44 8.31 -2.29
N TYR A 315 -7.50 9.12 -2.34
CA TYR A 315 -7.99 9.74 -3.58
C TYR A 315 -7.73 11.25 -3.64
N GLY A 316 -6.84 11.73 -2.76
CA GLY A 316 -6.44 13.11 -2.69
C GLY A 316 -5.46 13.51 -3.77
N ASP A 317 -4.73 14.59 -3.53
CA ASP A 317 -3.64 15.05 -4.37
C ASP A 317 -2.31 14.39 -3.99
N ALA A 318 -1.30 14.59 -4.84
CA ALA A 318 0.04 14.06 -4.65
C ALA A 318 1.05 15.13 -4.20
N MET A 319 2.07 14.67 -3.50
CA MET A 319 3.27 15.39 -3.13
C MET A 319 4.49 14.73 -3.80
N PHE A 320 5.31 15.54 -4.46
CA PHE A 320 6.62 15.14 -4.97
C PHE A 320 7.70 15.79 -4.11
N ILE A 321 8.58 14.99 -3.52
CA ILE A 321 9.63 15.46 -2.63
C ILE A 321 10.98 15.12 -3.28
N ARG A 322 11.81 16.13 -3.49
CA ARG A 322 13.12 16.02 -4.15
C ARG A 322 14.23 16.65 -3.32
#